data_AF-A0A947YQ53-F1
#
_entry.id   AF-A0A947YQ53-F1
#
_cell.length_a   1.000
_cell.length_b   1.000
_cell.length_c   1.000
_cell.angle_alpha   90.00
_cell.angle_beta   90.00
_cell.angle_gamma   90.00
#
_symmetry.space_group_name_H-M   'P 1'
#
loop_
_entity.id
_entity.type
_entity.pdbx_description
1 polymer ?
#
loop_
_entity_poly.entity_id
_entity_poly.type
_entity_poly.pdbx_seq_one_letter_code
_entity_poly.pdbx_strand_id
1 'polypeptide(L)'
;DYDAVLFIGGGGSRQYFDDIDAHWIARQAVGEEKILGGICSAVSILANAGVLKGKRATAFSSEGPNLRAKGANYTGAAVEIDGKIITANGPQSATKFGQAILEALAE
;
A
#
# COMPACT_ATOMS: atom_id res chain seq x y z
N ASP A 1 9.51 13.24 -11.04
CA ASP A 1 8.37 13.09 -11.97
C ASP A 1 8.06 11.62 -12.17
N TYR A 2 7.06 11.11 -11.45
CA TYR A 2 6.62 9.71 -11.47
C TYR A 2 5.10 9.67 -11.44
N ASP A 3 4.48 8.72 -12.14
CA ASP A 3 3.02 8.53 -12.16
C ASP A 3 2.52 7.65 -11.00
N ALA A 4 3.40 6.79 -10.47
CA ALA A 4 3.10 5.86 -9.39
C ALA A 4 4.27 5.70 -8.43
N VAL A 5 3.97 5.42 -7.16
CA VAL A 5 4.94 5.03 -6.13
C VAL A 5 4.51 3.71 -5.49
N LEU A 6 5.40 2.72 -5.50
CA LEU A 6 5.07 1.36 -5.06
C LEU A 6 6.02 0.90 -3.94
N PHE A 7 5.46 0.51 -2.80
CA PHE A 7 6.21 0.00 -1.66
C PHE A 7 6.23 -1.54 -1.67
N ILE A 8 7.42 -2.12 -1.80
CA ILE A 8 7.63 -3.56 -1.91
C ILE A 8 7.95 -4.18 -0.55
N GLY A 9 7.25 -5.26 -0.21
CA GLY A 9 7.41 -5.96 1.07
C GLY A 9 8.65 -6.86 1.16
N GLY A 10 8.56 -7.84 2.06
CA GLY A 10 9.68 -8.69 2.45
C GLY A 10 10.28 -8.25 3.78
N GLY A 11 11.10 -9.11 4.41
CA GLY A 11 11.63 -8.86 5.76
C GLY A 11 12.36 -7.53 5.90
N GLY A 12 13.08 -7.11 4.85
CA GLY A 12 13.81 -5.83 4.81
C GLY A 12 12.91 -4.59 4.82
N SER A 13 11.63 -4.69 4.45
CA SER A 13 10.72 -3.54 4.48
C SER A 13 10.41 -3.02 5.88
N ARG A 14 10.59 -3.86 6.92
CA ARG A 14 10.27 -3.51 8.31
C ARG A 14 11.09 -2.35 8.86
N GLN A 15 12.31 -2.14 8.35
CA GLN A 15 13.14 -1.00 8.75
C GLN A 15 12.51 0.34 8.35
N TYR A 16 11.58 0.35 7.40
CA TYR A 16 10.92 1.55 6.89
C TYR A 16 9.50 1.76 7.46
N PHE A 17 9.04 0.92 8.40
CA PHE A 17 7.68 1.01 8.93
C PHE A 17 7.40 2.33 9.62
N ASP A 18 8.40 2.91 10.29
CA ASP A 18 8.33 4.19 10.98
C ASP A 18 9.33 5.21 10.41
N ASP A 19 9.79 4.99 9.18
CA ASP A 19 10.73 5.87 8.50
C ASP A 19 10.01 7.13 7.98
N ILE A 20 10.53 8.29 8.39
CA ILE A 20 9.89 9.59 8.14
C ILE A 20 9.84 9.91 6.65
N ASP A 21 10.89 9.55 5.91
CA ASP A 21 11.00 9.81 4.47
C ASP A 21 10.05 8.91 3.69
N ALA A 22 10.00 7.61 4.01
CA ALA A 22 9.04 6.68 3.43
C ALA A 22 7.59 7.13 3.66
N HIS A 23 7.28 7.62 4.85
CA HIS A 23 5.96 8.18 5.14
C HIS A 23 5.69 9.47 4.38
N TRP A 24 6.69 10.35 4.27
CA TRP A 24 6.56 11.60 3.50
C TRP A 24 6.29 11.28 2.03
N ILE A 25 7.04 10.36 1.42
CA ILE A 25 6.83 9.90 0.05
C ILE A 25 5.40 9.37 -0.15
N ALA A 26 4.90 8.53 0.75
CA ALA A 26 3.53 8.00 0.67
C ALA A 26 2.47 9.11 0.74
N ARG A 27 2.65 10.09 1.63
CA ARG A 27 1.75 11.25 1.74
C ARG A 27 1.81 12.17 0.52
N GLN A 28 3.00 12.40 -0.04
CA GLN A 28 3.17 13.19 -1.26
C GLN A 28 2.45 12.53 -2.44
N ALA A 29 2.62 11.21 -2.62
CA ALA A 29 1.92 10.48 -3.68
C ALA A 29 0.40 10.67 -3.59
N VAL A 30 -0.18 10.59 -2.39
CA VAL A 30 -1.62 10.85 -2.20
C VAL A 30 -1.98 12.32 -2.43
N GLY A 31 -1.19 13.26 -1.92
CA GLY A 31 -1.46 14.70 -2.04
C GLY A 31 -1.36 15.23 -3.47
N GLU A 32 -0.54 14.59 -4.30
CA GLU A 32 -0.38 14.90 -5.73
C GLU A 32 -1.29 14.03 -6.62
N GLU A 33 -2.22 13.29 -6.03
CA GLU A 33 -3.15 12.40 -6.73
C GLU A 33 -2.44 11.38 -7.65
N LYS A 34 -1.28 10.88 -7.23
CA LYS A 34 -0.56 9.80 -7.91
C LYS A 34 -1.06 8.44 -7.45
N ILE A 35 -0.74 7.41 -8.22
CA ILE A 35 -1.00 6.03 -7.81
C ILE A 35 -0.07 5.67 -6.65
N LEU A 36 -0.64 5.23 -5.54
CA LEU A 36 0.11 4.73 -4.39
C LEU A 36 -0.14 3.23 -4.23
N GLY A 37 0.93 2.45 -4.31
CA GLY A 37 0.88 1.00 -4.20
C GLY A 37 1.61 0.46 -2.98
N GLY A 38 1.13 -0.64 -2.41
CA GLY A 38 1.86 -1.41 -1.40
C GLY A 38 1.56 -2.90 -1.47
N ILE A 39 2.57 -3.75 -1.30
CA ILE A 39 2.39 -5.21 -1.31
C ILE A 39 3.03 -5.88 -0.10
N CYS A 40 2.37 -6.93 0.40
CA CYS A 40 2.88 -7.78 1.48
C CYS A 40 3.06 -6.96 2.77
N SER A 41 4.24 -7.01 3.39
CA SER A 41 4.53 -6.34 4.66
C SER A 41 4.65 -4.83 4.53
N ALA A 42 5.03 -4.31 3.36
CA ALA A 42 5.27 -2.89 3.16
C ALA A 42 4.00 -2.03 3.27
N VAL A 43 2.81 -2.63 3.22
CA VAL A 43 1.54 -1.90 3.43
C VAL A 43 1.45 -1.31 4.85
N SER A 44 2.18 -1.88 5.82
CA SER A 44 2.31 -1.29 7.16
C SER A 44 2.97 0.11 7.13
N ILE A 45 3.85 0.39 6.16
CA ILE A 45 4.42 1.74 5.96
C ILE A 45 3.30 2.73 5.62
N LEU A 46 2.40 2.34 4.71
CA LEU A 46 1.27 3.18 4.29
C LEU A 46 0.26 3.38 5.44
N ALA A 47 0.00 2.32 6.20
CA ALA A 47 -0.85 2.39 7.38
C ALA A 47 -0.27 3.37 8.41
N ASN A 48 1.03 3.27 8.71
CA ASN A 48 1.72 4.12 9.68
C ASN A 48 1.84 5.57 9.20
N ALA A 49 1.98 5.79 7.88
CA ALA A 49 1.95 7.13 7.27
C ALA A 49 0.57 7.82 7.36
N GLY A 50 -0.48 7.08 7.72
CA GLY A 50 -1.85 7.57 7.92
C GLY A 50 -2.69 7.65 6.65
N VAL A 51 -2.14 7.26 5.49
CA VAL A 51 -2.81 7.38 4.19
C VAL A 51 -3.91 6.34 3.96
N LEU A 52 -3.99 5.30 4.79
CA LEU A 52 -5.01 4.24 4.68
C LEU A 52 -6.22 4.45 5.60
N LYS A 53 -6.32 5.56 6.35
CA LYS A 53 -7.42 5.77 7.31
C LYS A 53 -8.78 5.81 6.59
N GLY A 54 -9.69 4.92 6.97
CA GLY A 54 -11.01 4.76 6.37
C GLY A 54 -11.01 4.08 4.99
N LYS A 55 -9.84 3.70 4.48
CA LYS A 55 -9.68 3.07 3.16
C LYS A 55 -9.73 1.56 3.26
N ARG A 56 -10.27 0.90 2.23
CA ARG A 56 -10.12 -0.55 2.08
C ARG A 56 -8.68 -0.85 1.68
N ALA A 57 -8.06 -1.79 2.39
CA ALA A 57 -6.70 -2.21 2.08
C ALA A 57 -6.49 -3.67 2.44
N THR A 58 -5.54 -4.31 1.77
CA THR A 58 -5.05 -5.64 2.10
C THR A 58 -3.54 -5.60 2.31
N ALA A 59 -2.98 -6.61 2.95
CA ALA A 59 -1.55 -6.70 3.28
C ALA A 59 -1.20 -8.17 3.54
N PHE A 60 0.08 -8.44 3.81
CA PHE A 60 0.45 -9.74 4.37
C PHE A 60 -0.34 -10.01 5.65
N SER A 61 -0.77 -11.25 5.85
CA SER A 61 -1.75 -11.58 6.90
C SER A 61 -1.29 -11.18 8.30
N SER A 62 0.01 -11.22 8.60
CA SER A 62 0.59 -10.75 9.87
C SER A 62 0.42 -9.26 10.12
N GLU A 63 0.26 -8.45 9.07
CA GLU A 63 0.15 -6.99 9.17
C GLU A 63 -1.30 -6.49 9.32
N GLY A 64 -2.29 -7.36 9.08
CA GLY A 64 -3.71 -7.01 9.19
C GLY A 64 -4.11 -6.33 10.52
N PRO A 65 -3.60 -6.77 11.69
CA PRO A 65 -3.81 -6.07 12.96
C PRO A 65 -3.28 -4.64 12.96
N ASN A 66 -2.08 -4.39 12.41
CA ASN A 66 -1.51 -3.03 12.33
C ASN A 66 -2.37 -2.13 11.44
N LEU A 67 -2.77 -2.62 10.27
CA LEU A 67 -3.65 -1.88 9.36
C LEU A 67 -4.94 -1.43 10.07
N ARG A 68 -5.61 -2.35 10.77
CA ARG A 68 -6.81 -2.01 11.55
C ARG A 68 -6.52 -1.01 12.65
N ALA A 69 -5.43 -1.18 13.40
CA ALA A 69 -5.04 -0.27 14.48
C ALA A 69 -4.77 1.17 13.99
N LYS A 70 -4.33 1.33 12.74
CA LYS A 70 -4.12 2.63 12.07
C LYS A 70 -5.37 3.15 11.34
N GLY A 71 -6.49 2.45 11.44
CA GLY A 71 -7.79 2.87 10.93
C GLY A 71 -8.10 2.45 9.49
N ALA A 72 -7.36 1.52 8.91
CA ALA A 72 -7.72 0.93 7.61
C ALA A 72 -8.79 -0.16 7.75
N ASN A 73 -9.65 -0.27 6.75
CA ASN A 73 -10.62 -1.34 6.60
C ASN A 73 -9.92 -2.55 5.96
N TYR A 74 -9.20 -3.34 6.78
CA TYR A 74 -8.46 -4.49 6.29
C TYR A 74 -9.38 -5.58 5.72
N THR A 75 -9.17 -5.98 4.47
CA THR A 75 -10.04 -6.95 3.76
C THR A 75 -9.45 -8.35 3.66
N GLY A 76 -8.12 -8.48 3.61
CA GLY A 76 -7.43 -9.76 3.36
C GLY A 76 -7.56 -10.29 1.93
N ALA A 77 -8.14 -9.49 1.01
CA ALA A 77 -8.25 -9.83 -0.40
C ALA A 77 -6.86 -10.01 -1.06
N ALA A 78 -6.82 -10.63 -2.24
CA ALA A 78 -5.57 -10.78 -3.01
C ALA A 78 -5.00 -9.41 -3.41
N VAL A 79 -5.88 -8.55 -3.95
CA VAL A 79 -5.63 -7.15 -4.31
C VAL A 79 -6.85 -6.34 -3.88
N GLU A 80 -6.62 -5.14 -3.37
CA GLU A 80 -7.65 -4.16 -3.05
C GLU A 80 -7.35 -2.85 -3.79
N ILE A 81 -8.38 -2.25 -4.38
CA ILE A 81 -8.31 -0.96 -5.09
C ILE A 81 -9.31 -0.02 -4.42
N ASP A 82 -8.84 1.11 -3.91
CA ASP A 82 -9.64 2.17 -3.31
C ASP A 82 -9.18 3.53 -3.88
N GLY A 83 -9.81 3.93 -4.98
CA GLY A 83 -9.35 5.06 -5.79
C GLY A 83 -7.94 4.79 -6.34
N LYS A 84 -7.02 5.73 -6.13
CA LYS A 84 -5.62 5.62 -6.57
C LYS A 84 -4.71 4.84 -5.60
N ILE A 85 -5.27 4.23 -4.54
CA ILE A 85 -4.53 3.37 -3.62
C ILE A 85 -4.76 1.90 -3.99
N ILE A 86 -3.67 1.20 -4.29
CA ILE A 86 -3.69 -0.22 -4.69
C ILE A 86 -2.86 -1.00 -3.67
N THR A 87 -3.44 -2.03 -3.06
CA THR A 87 -2.69 -2.88 -2.10
C THR A 87 -2.84 -4.35 -2.41
N ALA A 88 -1.83 -5.16 -2.06
CA ALA A 88 -1.84 -6.60 -2.32
C ALA A 88 -1.28 -7.43 -1.15
N ASN A 89 -1.82 -8.64 -0.96
CA ASN A 89 -1.58 -9.41 0.26
C ASN A 89 -0.25 -10.15 0.32
N GLY A 90 0.50 -10.27 -0.78
CA GLY A 90 1.70 -11.10 -0.77
C GLY A 90 2.22 -11.46 -2.16
N PRO A 91 3.35 -12.17 -2.23
CA PRO A 91 4.01 -12.54 -3.49
C PRO A 91 3.09 -13.32 -4.45
N GLN A 92 2.18 -14.13 -3.93
CA GLN A 92 1.19 -14.88 -4.71
C GLN A 92 0.24 -13.97 -5.51
N SER A 93 0.11 -12.71 -5.10
CA SER A 93 -0.75 -11.70 -5.73
C SER A 93 0.05 -10.70 -6.56
N ALA A 94 1.38 -10.85 -6.69
CA ALA A 94 2.25 -9.88 -7.36
C ALA A 94 1.86 -9.64 -8.83
N THR A 95 1.50 -10.68 -9.59
CA THR A 95 1.03 -10.53 -10.97
C THR A 95 -0.26 -9.71 -11.06
N LYS A 96 -1.24 -10.01 -10.19
CA LYS A 96 -2.52 -9.29 -10.15
C LYS A 96 -2.34 -7.85 -9.68
N PHE A 97 -1.42 -7.62 -8.74
CA PHE A 97 -1.05 -6.30 -8.27
C PHE A 97 -0.46 -5.45 -9.42
N GLY A 98 0.48 -6.01 -10.18
CA GLY A 98 1.04 -5.36 -11.36
C GLY A 98 -0.01 -5.03 -12.41
N GLN A 99 -0.95 -5.94 -12.67
CA GLN A 99 -2.08 -5.71 -13.59
C GLN A 99 -2.95 -4.54 -13.15
N ALA A 100 -3.35 -4.50 -11.87
CA ALA A 100 -4.14 -3.40 -11.33
C ALA A 100 -3.43 -2.04 -11.45
N ILE A 101 -2.10 -2.01 -11.28
CA ILE A 101 -1.31 -0.78 -11.46
C ILE A 101 -1.29 -0.35 -12.94
N LEU A 102 -1.10 -1.28 -13.87
CA LEU A 102 -1.10 -0.97 -15.31
C LEU A 102 -2.45 -0.43 -15.77
N GLU A 103 -3.55 -1.01 -15.28
CA GLU A 103 -4.91 -0.54 -15.55
C GLU A 103 -5.10 0.89 -15.03
N ALA A 104 -4.69 1.16 -13.78
CA ALA A 104 -4.79 2.50 -13.20
C ALA A 104 -3.91 3.56 -13.89
N LEU A 105 -2.79 3.16 -14.51
CA LEU A 105 -1.92 4.06 -15.29
C LEU A 105 -2.48 4.40 -16.67
N ALA A 106 -3.44 3.60 -17.17
CA ALA A 106 -4.02 3.78 -18.49
C ALA A 106 -5.25 4.70 -18.50
N GLU A 107 -5.71 5.14 -17.32
CA GLU A 107 -6.81 6.08 -17.10
C GLU A 107 -6.32 7.54 -17.07
#